data_AF-A0A7S2CNM5-F1
#
_entry.id   AF-A0A7S2CNM5-F1
#
_cell.length_a   1.000
_cell.length_b   1.000
_cell.length_c   1.000
_cell.angle_alpha   90.00
_cell.angle_beta   90.00
_cell.angle_gamma   90.00
#
_symmetry.space_group_name_H-M   'P 1'
#
loop_
_entity.id
_entity.type
_entity.pdbx_description
1 polymer ?
#
loop_
_entity_poly.entity_id
_entity_poly.type
_entity_poly.pdbx_seq_one_letter_code
_entity_poly.pdbx_strand_id
1 'polypeptide(L)'
;QGGKQAESRVPLLEAWWAEKKRVAKEQLLDVSAPMRKRMLENIGEFVKDSAMRDPDMWNWIRPLIKSAVAGIWDDIEYEIESNIEVALTDQRTEVDLHDNSSVTPGPTFRNRTLNRWGAWYLRLRAFLLNHYLPYNKTFFGKLKDPVYNLLVAMTMLPLFGVRFFFFSVLLFMLTVPGPADEYQLVNYILHFKGTMFFTSGVIMLFIGAMQYNR
;
A
#
# COMPACT_ATOMS: atom_id res chain seq x y z
N GLN A 1 61.97 -26.70 -8.07
CA GLN A 1 60.74 -27.52 -8.22
C GLN A 1 59.66 -27.16 -7.17
N GLY A 2 59.52 -25.88 -6.76
CA GLY A 2 58.57 -25.49 -5.69
C GLY A 2 57.23 -24.88 -6.14
N GLY A 3 57.05 -24.57 -7.43
CA GLY A 3 55.90 -23.78 -7.91
C GLY A 3 54.57 -24.51 -8.04
N LYS A 4 54.57 -25.82 -8.32
CA LYS A 4 53.32 -26.58 -8.57
C LYS A 4 52.49 -26.88 -7.33
N GLN A 5 53.05 -26.70 -6.13
CA GLN A 5 52.34 -26.97 -4.87
C GLN A 5 51.50 -25.79 -4.37
N ALA A 6 51.77 -24.57 -4.87
CA ALA A 6 51.03 -23.36 -4.47
C ALA A 6 49.69 -23.23 -5.19
N GLU A 7 49.62 -23.64 -6.46
CA GLU A 7 48.45 -23.46 -7.34
C GLU A 7 47.26 -24.35 -6.93
N SER A 8 47.53 -25.54 -6.35
CA SER A 8 46.49 -26.45 -5.85
C SER A 8 45.84 -25.99 -4.53
N ARG A 9 46.44 -25.05 -3.79
CA ARG A 9 45.93 -24.62 -2.45
C ARG A 9 44.91 -23.49 -2.52
N VAL A 10 44.92 -22.71 -3.59
CA VAL A 10 44.00 -21.57 -3.82
C VAL A 10 42.52 -22.00 -3.81
N PRO A 11 42.08 -23.01 -4.59
CA PRO A 11 40.67 -23.42 -4.60
C PRO A 11 40.21 -24.04 -3.26
N LEU A 12 41.14 -24.63 -2.52
CA LEU A 12 40.87 -25.27 -1.22
C LEU A 12 40.68 -24.22 -0.11
N LEU A 13 41.45 -23.14 -0.16
CA LEU A 13 41.29 -21.97 0.71
C LEU A 13 39.98 -21.23 0.43
N GLU A 14 39.61 -21.03 -0.83
CA GLU A 14 38.34 -20.38 -1.18
C GLU A 14 37.13 -21.19 -0.71
N ALA A 15 37.15 -22.51 -0.91
CA ALA A 15 36.11 -23.41 -0.41
C ALA A 15 36.01 -23.37 1.12
N TRP A 16 37.15 -23.36 1.82
CA TRP A 16 37.19 -23.26 3.28
C TRP A 16 36.63 -21.91 3.79
N TRP A 17 36.97 -20.80 3.13
CA TRP A 17 36.44 -19.47 3.44
C TRP A 17 34.94 -19.36 3.16
N ALA A 18 34.45 -19.94 2.07
CA ALA A 18 33.03 -19.99 1.74
C ALA A 18 32.24 -20.76 2.80
N GLU A 19 32.76 -21.90 3.25
CA GLU A 19 32.14 -22.72 4.30
C GLU A 19 32.11 -21.98 5.64
N LYS A 20 33.23 -21.36 6.05
CA LYS A 20 33.28 -20.55 7.28
C LYS A 20 32.31 -19.38 7.25
N LYS A 21 32.13 -18.72 6.09
CA LYS A 21 31.13 -17.67 5.91
C LYS A 21 29.70 -18.20 6.04
N ARG A 22 29.40 -19.40 5.50
CA ARG A 22 28.08 -20.03 5.65
C ARG A 22 27.76 -20.33 7.12
N VAL A 23 28.67 -21.01 7.82
CA VAL A 23 28.48 -21.35 9.24
C VAL A 23 28.32 -20.10 10.11
N ALA A 24 29.10 -19.04 9.84
CA ALA A 24 28.96 -17.78 10.56
C ALA A 24 27.60 -17.10 10.29
N LYS A 25 27.06 -17.19 9.07
CA LYS A 25 25.73 -16.66 8.73
C LYS A 25 24.61 -17.44 9.41
N GLU A 26 24.69 -18.77 9.43
CA GLU A 26 23.73 -19.65 10.12
C GLU A 26 23.70 -19.36 11.63
N GLN A 27 24.87 -19.20 12.27
CA GLN A 27 24.95 -18.82 13.67
C GLN A 27 24.38 -17.42 13.94
N LEU A 28 24.59 -16.47 13.02
CA LEU A 28 24.05 -15.12 13.14
C LEU A 28 22.53 -15.11 12.94
N LEU A 29 21.99 -15.99 12.10
CA LEU A 29 20.54 -16.21 11.93
C LEU A 29 19.90 -16.73 13.21
N ASP A 30 20.50 -17.74 13.84
CA ASP A 30 20.00 -18.31 15.09
C ASP A 30 20.06 -17.30 16.24
N VAL A 31 21.16 -16.55 16.34
CA VAL A 31 21.33 -15.53 17.39
C VAL A 31 20.37 -14.35 17.20
N SER A 32 20.00 -14.02 15.96
CA SER A 32 19.08 -12.92 15.67
C SER A 32 17.60 -13.31 15.71
N ALA A 33 17.26 -14.60 15.66
CA ALA A 33 15.88 -15.09 15.73
C ALA A 33 15.03 -14.49 16.88
N PRO A 34 15.49 -14.47 18.15
CA PRO A 34 14.70 -13.88 19.24
C PRO A 34 14.53 -12.35 19.10
N MET A 35 15.48 -11.67 18.45
CA MET A 35 15.39 -10.23 18.20
C MET A 35 14.37 -9.94 17.08
N ARG A 36 14.36 -10.75 16.01
CA ARG A 36 13.39 -10.64 14.91
C ARG A 36 11.97 -10.83 15.41
N LYS A 37 11.73 -11.87 16.22
CA LYS A 37 10.42 -12.17 16.79
C LYS A 37 9.89 -10.99 17.63
N ARG A 38 10.71 -10.43 18.53
CA ARG A 38 10.33 -9.25 19.31
C ARG A 38 10.03 -8.03 18.44
N MET A 39 10.80 -7.83 17.37
CA MET A 39 10.56 -6.75 16.42
C MET A 39 9.24 -6.93 15.68
N LEU A 40 8.93 -8.15 15.22
CA LEU A 40 7.66 -8.49 14.57
C LEU A 40 6.49 -8.31 15.54
N GLU A 41 6.57 -8.84 16.76
CA GLU A 41 5.55 -8.63 17.79
C GLU A 41 5.26 -7.14 18.03
N ASN A 42 6.31 -6.31 18.17
CA ASN A 42 6.15 -4.87 18.34
C ASN A 42 5.52 -4.18 17.12
N ILE A 43 5.89 -4.59 15.90
CA ILE A 43 5.27 -4.08 14.67
C ILE A 43 3.81 -4.50 14.61
N GLY A 44 3.49 -5.74 14.99
CA GLY A 44 2.14 -6.27 15.01
C GLY A 44 1.25 -5.55 16.00
N GLU A 45 1.74 -5.32 17.21
CA GLU A 45 1.06 -4.49 18.20
C GLU A 45 0.88 -3.05 17.69
N PHE A 46 1.90 -2.47 17.07
CA PHE A 46 1.80 -1.13 16.49
C PHE A 46 0.77 -1.05 15.36
N VAL A 47 0.71 -2.04 14.46
CA VAL A 47 -0.27 -2.10 13.37
C VAL A 47 -1.68 -2.30 13.94
N LYS A 48 -1.85 -3.18 14.92
CA LYS A 48 -3.12 -3.40 15.61
C LYS A 48 -3.59 -2.11 16.29
N ASP A 49 -2.72 -1.44 17.02
CA ASP A 49 -3.01 -0.18 17.69
C ASP A 49 -3.32 0.94 16.69
N SER A 50 -2.53 1.05 15.62
CA SER A 50 -2.74 2.05 14.58
C SER A 50 -4.07 1.84 13.86
N ALA A 51 -4.43 0.59 13.55
CA ALA A 51 -5.73 0.25 12.97
C ALA A 51 -6.89 0.59 13.92
N MET A 52 -6.67 0.55 15.24
CA MET A 52 -7.68 0.83 16.26
C MET A 52 -7.79 2.29 16.68
N ARG A 53 -6.78 3.12 16.39
CA ARG A 53 -6.72 4.52 16.81
C ARG A 53 -7.69 5.43 16.06
N ASP A 54 -8.38 4.96 15.03
CA ASP A 54 -9.32 5.78 14.28
C ASP A 54 -10.54 6.18 15.15
N PRO A 55 -10.68 7.47 15.52
CA PRO A 55 -11.80 7.93 16.33
C PRO A 55 -13.14 7.79 15.62
N ASP A 56 -13.13 7.76 14.27
CA ASP A 56 -14.35 7.69 13.48
C ASP A 56 -14.88 6.27 13.28
N MET A 57 -14.13 5.25 13.65
CA MET A 57 -14.52 3.85 13.49
C MET A 57 -15.69 3.46 14.39
N TRP A 58 -16.72 2.86 13.79
CA TRP A 58 -17.88 2.34 14.51
C TRP A 58 -17.48 1.23 15.49
N ASN A 59 -18.04 1.28 16.70
CA ASN A 59 -17.68 0.38 17.80
C ASN A 59 -17.89 -1.10 17.47
N TRP A 60 -18.87 -1.43 16.63
CA TRP A 60 -19.15 -2.80 16.22
C TRP A 60 -18.17 -3.34 15.16
N ILE A 61 -17.51 -2.47 14.39
CA ILE A 61 -16.51 -2.86 13.38
C ILE A 61 -15.14 -3.14 14.02
N ARG A 62 -14.81 -2.44 15.12
CA ARG A 62 -13.54 -2.62 15.85
C ARG A 62 -13.17 -4.09 16.12
N PRO A 63 -14.08 -4.94 16.67
CA PRO A 63 -13.76 -6.35 16.89
C PRO A 63 -13.56 -7.13 15.59
N LEU A 64 -14.30 -6.80 14.52
CA LEU A 64 -14.15 -7.44 13.22
C LEU A 64 -12.78 -7.16 12.61
N ILE A 65 -12.35 -5.89 12.60
CA ILE A 65 -11.02 -5.49 12.11
C ILE A 65 -9.92 -6.09 12.97
N LYS A 66 -10.09 -6.12 14.30
CA LYS A 66 -9.14 -6.81 15.19
C LYS A 66 -8.93 -8.26 14.77
N SER A 67 -10.02 -8.97 14.52
CA SER A 67 -9.98 -10.38 14.13
C SER A 67 -9.36 -10.55 12.75
N ALA A 68 -9.68 -9.68 11.79
CA ALA A 68 -9.11 -9.73 10.45
C ALA A 68 -7.60 -9.46 10.46
N VAL A 69 -7.16 -8.41 11.17
CA VAL A 69 -5.73 -8.08 11.32
C VAL A 69 -5.01 -9.20 12.05
N ALA A 70 -5.58 -9.77 13.11
CA ALA A 70 -4.97 -10.90 13.80
C ALA A 70 -4.84 -12.14 12.90
N GLY A 71 -5.86 -12.44 12.09
CA GLY A 71 -5.80 -13.58 11.16
C GLY A 71 -4.77 -13.40 10.05
N ILE A 72 -4.60 -12.18 9.54
CA ILE A 72 -3.60 -11.86 8.50
C ILE A 72 -2.19 -11.77 9.11
N TRP A 73 -2.08 -11.44 10.40
CA TRP A 73 -0.79 -11.21 11.06
C TRP A 73 0.09 -12.45 11.05
N ASP A 74 -0.47 -13.62 11.32
CA ASP A 74 0.28 -14.88 11.36
C ASP A 74 0.88 -15.22 9.99
N ASP A 75 0.13 -14.95 8.91
CA ASP A 75 0.59 -15.14 7.53
C ASP A 75 1.71 -14.15 7.18
N ILE A 76 1.56 -12.87 7.56
CA ILE A 76 2.59 -11.84 7.35
C ILE A 76 3.87 -12.17 8.12
N GLU A 77 3.74 -12.64 9.36
CA GLU A 77 4.87 -13.03 10.21
C GLU A 77 5.69 -14.14 9.52
N TYR A 78 5.01 -15.18 9.02
CA TYR A 78 5.65 -16.27 8.28
C TYR A 78 6.33 -15.78 6.99
N GLU A 79 5.66 -14.93 6.21
CA GLU A 79 6.21 -14.43 4.94
C GLU A 79 7.42 -13.51 5.16
N ILE A 80 7.40 -12.66 6.19
CA ILE A 80 8.54 -11.80 6.53
C ILE A 80 9.71 -12.65 7.05
N GLU A 81 9.47 -13.64 7.92
CA GLU A 81 10.52 -14.54 8.39
C GLU A 81 11.18 -15.29 7.22
N SER A 82 10.37 -15.87 6.33
CA SER A 82 10.84 -16.55 5.12
C SER A 82 11.64 -15.63 4.20
N ASN A 83 11.16 -14.41 3.96
CA ASN A 83 11.86 -13.44 3.10
C ASN A 83 13.18 -12.95 3.71
N ILE A 84 13.27 -12.82 5.04
CA ILE A 84 14.53 -12.45 5.72
C ILE A 84 15.55 -13.58 5.61
N GLU A 85 15.13 -14.84 5.78
CA GLU A 85 16.01 -16.00 5.61
C GLU A 85 16.56 -16.09 4.18
N VAL A 86 15.71 -15.81 3.18
CA VAL A 86 16.12 -15.77 1.77
C VAL A 86 17.06 -14.60 1.50
N ALA A 87 16.75 -13.38 1.98
CA ALA A 87 17.58 -12.18 1.75
C ALA A 87 18.96 -12.23 2.44
N LEU A 88 19.07 -12.92 3.58
CA LEU A 88 20.35 -13.09 4.28
C LEU A 88 21.22 -14.18 3.63
N THR A 89 20.58 -15.18 3.01
CA THR A 89 21.25 -16.23 2.25
C THR A 89 21.71 -15.72 0.89
N ASP A 90 20.86 -14.99 0.18
CA ASP A 90 21.13 -14.39 -1.12
C ASP A 90 21.60 -12.94 -0.95
N GLN A 91 22.86 -12.78 -0.56
CA GLN A 91 23.49 -11.46 -0.49
C GLN A 91 23.82 -11.00 -1.91
N ARG A 92 22.81 -10.57 -2.67
CA ARG A 92 23.03 -9.92 -3.96
C ARG A 92 22.14 -8.70 -4.17
N THR A 93 22.84 -7.59 -4.32
CA THR A 93 22.40 -6.28 -4.80
C THR A 93 21.59 -5.48 -3.80
N GLU A 94 22.30 -4.59 -3.11
CA GLU A 94 21.75 -3.35 -2.58
C GLU A 94 20.85 -2.72 -3.66
N VAL A 95 19.54 -2.71 -3.39
CA VAL A 95 18.64 -1.82 -4.11
C VAL A 95 18.86 -0.46 -3.47
N ASP A 96 19.64 0.39 -4.15
CA ASP A 96 19.67 1.82 -3.90
C ASP A 96 18.24 2.35 -3.99
N LEU A 97 17.58 2.46 -2.84
CA LEU A 97 16.39 3.27 -2.69
C LEU A 97 16.83 4.72 -2.80
N HIS A 98 16.88 5.20 -4.03
CA HIS A 98 17.04 6.61 -4.34
C HIS A 98 15.84 7.35 -3.74
N ASP A 99 16.06 7.96 -2.57
CA ASP A 99 15.15 8.89 -1.92
C ASP A 99 14.96 10.10 -2.84
N ASN A 100 14.02 9.98 -3.77
CA ASN A 100 13.51 11.09 -4.57
C ASN A 100 12.40 11.79 -3.81
N SER A 101 12.67 12.25 -2.58
CA SER A 101 11.90 13.29 -1.91
C SER A 101 12.13 14.65 -2.59
N SER A 102 11.83 14.72 -3.88
CA SER A 102 11.54 15.99 -4.53
C SER A 102 10.23 16.50 -3.95
N VAL A 103 10.34 17.32 -2.90
CA VAL A 103 9.28 18.20 -2.42
C VAL A 103 8.84 19.02 -3.61
N THR A 104 7.82 18.53 -4.32
CA THR A 104 7.23 19.22 -5.45
C THR A 104 6.53 20.44 -4.85
N PRO A 105 6.97 21.68 -5.16
CA PRO A 105 6.28 22.85 -4.68
C PRO A 105 4.86 22.77 -5.24
N GLY A 106 3.87 22.63 -4.34
CA GLY A 106 2.47 22.65 -4.71
C GLY A 106 2.19 23.86 -5.61
N PRO A 107 1.34 23.74 -6.63
CA PRO A 107 1.19 24.76 -7.65
C PRO A 107 0.73 26.08 -7.01
N THR A 108 1.67 27.02 -6.81
CA THR A 108 1.38 28.39 -6.42
C THR A 108 0.80 29.13 -7.61
N PHE A 109 -0.50 28.98 -7.82
CA PHE A 109 -1.25 29.83 -8.76
C PHE A 109 -1.42 31.23 -8.16
N ARG A 110 -0.35 32.03 -8.20
CA ARG A 110 -0.40 33.48 -8.06
C ARG A 110 -0.67 34.09 -9.44
N ASN A 111 -1.87 33.88 -9.98
CA ASN A 111 -2.35 34.69 -11.11
C ASN A 111 -3.81 35.08 -10.89
N ARG A 112 -3.99 36.36 -10.58
CA ARG A 112 -5.21 37.04 -10.10
C ARG A 112 -6.21 37.35 -11.22
N THR A 113 -6.12 36.64 -12.36
CA THR A 113 -6.85 36.92 -13.60
C THR A 113 -7.47 35.65 -14.21
N LEU A 114 -7.93 34.72 -13.37
CA LEU A 114 -8.77 33.62 -13.84
C LEU A 114 -10.20 34.10 -14.08
N ASN A 115 -10.65 33.99 -15.33
CA ASN A 115 -12.04 34.14 -15.76
C ASN A 115 -13.01 33.44 -14.78
N ARG A 116 -14.24 33.96 -14.63
CA ARG A 116 -15.28 33.38 -13.74
C ARG A 116 -15.42 31.86 -13.89
N TRP A 117 -15.27 31.35 -15.11
CA TRP A 117 -15.27 29.91 -15.44
C TRP A 117 -14.10 29.12 -14.83
N GLY A 118 -12.89 29.68 -14.85
CA GLY A 118 -11.71 29.06 -14.22
C GLY A 118 -11.81 29.05 -12.69
N ALA A 119 -12.35 30.11 -12.10
CA ALA A 119 -12.62 30.14 -10.66
C ALA A 119 -13.69 29.11 -10.24
N TRP A 120 -14.74 28.93 -11.06
CA TRP A 120 -15.75 27.89 -10.86
C TRP A 120 -15.16 26.48 -10.97
N TYR A 121 -14.36 26.23 -12.00
CA TYR A 121 -13.67 24.95 -12.16
C TYR A 121 -12.76 24.63 -10.97
N LEU A 122 -11.96 25.59 -10.50
CA LEU A 122 -11.08 25.40 -9.34
C LEU A 122 -11.87 25.16 -8.05
N ARG A 123 -13.04 25.80 -7.88
CA ARG A 123 -13.95 25.53 -6.75
C ARG A 123 -14.58 24.15 -6.84
N LEU A 124 -15.04 23.75 -8.02
CA LEU A 124 -15.61 22.41 -8.23
C LEU A 124 -14.56 21.32 -7.99
N ARG A 125 -13.34 21.52 -8.50
CA ARG A 125 -12.18 20.66 -8.26
C ARG A 125 -11.89 20.59 -6.77
N ALA A 126 -11.74 21.71 -6.07
CA ALA A 126 -11.48 21.73 -4.64
C ALA A 126 -12.60 21.04 -3.86
N PHE A 127 -13.86 21.24 -4.25
CA PHE A 127 -15.01 20.60 -3.63
C PHE A 127 -15.00 19.08 -3.81
N LEU A 128 -14.91 18.60 -5.06
CA LEU A 128 -14.89 17.17 -5.38
C LEU A 128 -13.67 16.47 -4.80
N LEU A 129 -12.48 17.07 -4.92
CA LEU A 129 -11.24 16.50 -4.43
C LEU A 129 -11.23 16.45 -2.90
N ASN A 130 -11.74 17.48 -2.21
CA ASN A 130 -11.80 17.48 -0.75
C ASN A 130 -12.86 16.50 -0.20
N HIS A 131 -13.93 16.20 -0.94
CA HIS A 131 -14.94 15.22 -0.51
C HIS A 131 -14.56 13.79 -0.91
N TYR A 132 -13.97 13.58 -2.09
CA TYR A 132 -13.65 12.25 -2.61
C TYR A 132 -12.25 11.76 -2.20
N LEU A 133 -11.27 12.67 -2.12
CA LEU A 133 -9.88 12.40 -1.74
C LEU A 133 -9.43 13.31 -0.58
N PRO A 134 -10.13 13.33 0.58
CA PRO A 134 -9.67 14.11 1.71
C PRO A 134 -8.35 13.54 2.22
N TYR A 135 -7.30 14.36 2.22
CA TYR A 135 -5.99 14.06 2.79
C TYR A 135 -6.06 13.96 4.33
N ASN A 136 -6.98 14.70 4.96
CA ASN A 136 -7.06 14.85 6.42
C ASN A 136 -8.08 13.93 7.10
N LYS A 137 -8.80 13.08 6.37
CA LYS A 137 -9.86 12.24 6.94
C LYS A 137 -9.52 10.76 6.78
N THR A 138 -9.71 10.01 7.86
CA THR A 138 -9.59 8.56 7.87
C THR A 138 -10.68 7.91 7.01
N PHE A 139 -10.53 6.63 6.66
CA PHE A 139 -11.51 5.90 5.84
C PHE A 139 -12.92 5.93 6.47
N PHE A 140 -13.02 5.78 7.78
CA PHE A 140 -14.30 5.87 8.50
C PHE A 140 -14.84 7.30 8.54
N GLY A 141 -13.97 8.29 8.67
CA GLY A 141 -14.35 9.70 8.53
C GLY A 141 -14.92 10.03 7.15
N LYS A 142 -14.45 9.37 6.08
CA LYS A 142 -15.01 9.48 4.73
C LYS A 142 -16.41 8.87 4.64
N LEU A 143 -16.62 7.68 5.22
CA LEU A 143 -17.92 7.00 5.22
C LEU A 143 -19.02 7.75 6.00
N LYS A 144 -18.67 8.69 6.88
CA LYS A 144 -19.67 9.54 7.54
C LYS A 144 -20.17 10.69 6.66
N ASP A 145 -19.43 11.04 5.60
CA ASP A 145 -19.80 12.13 4.72
C ASP A 145 -20.90 11.67 3.74
N PRO A 146 -22.12 12.25 3.80
CA PRO A 146 -23.23 11.81 2.97
C PRO A 146 -22.96 12.06 1.48
N VAL A 147 -22.16 13.08 1.14
CA VAL A 147 -21.80 13.38 -0.25
C VAL A 147 -20.85 12.30 -0.79
N TYR A 148 -19.88 11.89 0.03
CA TYR A 148 -18.99 10.79 -0.30
C TYR A 148 -19.78 9.50 -0.55
N ASN A 149 -20.69 9.16 0.36
CA ASN A 149 -21.51 7.95 0.22
C ASN A 149 -22.39 7.97 -1.02
N LEU A 150 -22.96 9.13 -1.36
CA LEU A 150 -23.76 9.27 -2.58
C LEU A 150 -22.92 9.08 -3.84
N LEU A 151 -21.71 9.65 -3.90
CA LEU A 151 -20.80 9.46 -5.02
C LEU A 151 -20.33 8.00 -5.12
N VAL A 152 -19.98 7.37 -4.01
CA VAL A 152 -19.60 5.95 -3.97
C VAL A 152 -20.76 5.06 -4.40
N ALA A 153 -21.97 5.29 -3.89
CA ALA A 153 -23.17 4.56 -4.28
C ALA A 153 -23.43 4.68 -5.78
N MET A 154 -23.28 5.88 -6.35
CA MET A 154 -23.40 6.10 -7.80
C MET A 154 -22.38 5.29 -8.59
N THR A 155 -21.14 5.18 -8.11
CA THR A 155 -20.08 4.38 -8.78
C THR A 155 -20.23 2.87 -8.60
N MET A 156 -20.93 2.43 -7.53
CA MET A 156 -21.22 1.02 -7.26
C MET A 156 -22.32 0.45 -8.15
N LEU A 157 -23.22 1.28 -8.68
CA LEU A 157 -24.21 0.83 -9.64
C LEU A 157 -23.50 0.26 -10.88
N PRO A 158 -23.76 -1.00 -11.27
CA PRO A 158 -23.12 -1.66 -12.41
C PRO A 158 -23.72 -1.18 -13.74
N LEU A 159 -23.97 0.12 -13.88
CA LEU A 159 -24.40 0.73 -15.13
C LEU A 159 -23.16 0.90 -16.01
N PHE A 160 -23.14 0.16 -17.13
CA PHE A 160 -22.08 0.26 -18.13
C PHE A 160 -21.86 1.73 -18.53
N GLY A 161 -20.63 2.22 -18.40
CA GLY A 161 -20.23 3.56 -18.78
C GLY A 161 -20.27 4.63 -17.67
N VAL A 162 -21.18 4.56 -16.70
CA VAL A 162 -21.26 5.58 -15.62
C VAL A 162 -19.97 5.62 -14.81
N ARG A 163 -19.47 4.44 -14.43
CA ARG A 163 -18.21 4.31 -13.70
C ARG A 163 -17.02 4.84 -14.51
N PHE A 164 -16.92 4.43 -15.78
CA PHE A 164 -15.85 4.89 -16.67
C PHE A 164 -15.85 6.42 -16.78
N PHE A 165 -17.02 7.00 -17.08
CA PHE A 165 -17.18 8.44 -17.19
C PHE A 165 -16.81 9.16 -15.90
N PHE A 166 -17.28 8.68 -14.74
CA PHE A 166 -16.97 9.27 -13.44
C PHE A 166 -15.46 9.29 -13.16
N PHE A 167 -14.77 8.16 -13.32
CA PHE A 167 -13.33 8.07 -13.09
C PHE A 167 -12.52 8.87 -14.13
N SER A 168 -12.97 8.92 -15.39
CA SER A 168 -12.34 9.79 -16.41
C SER A 168 -12.45 11.27 -16.07
N VAL A 169 -13.63 11.73 -15.61
CA VAL A 169 -13.82 13.11 -15.15
C VAL A 169 -12.94 13.41 -13.94
N LEU A 170 -12.85 12.48 -13.01
CA LEU A 170 -12.03 12.63 -11.81
C LEU A 170 -10.54 12.69 -12.14
N LEU A 171 -10.06 11.81 -13.04
CA LEU A 171 -8.69 11.83 -13.54
C LEU A 171 -8.38 13.16 -14.26
N PHE A 172 -9.31 13.63 -15.08
CA PHE A 172 -9.18 14.92 -15.77
C PHE A 172 -9.09 16.09 -14.78
N MET A 173 -9.90 16.08 -13.71
CA MET A 173 -9.82 17.09 -12.64
C MET A 173 -8.53 16.99 -11.82
N LEU A 174 -7.91 15.81 -11.77
CA LEU A 174 -6.67 15.59 -11.03
C LEU A 174 -5.46 16.14 -11.80
N THR A 175 -5.40 15.90 -13.11
CA THR A 175 -4.25 16.21 -13.98
C THR A 175 -4.25 17.60 -14.60
N VAL A 176 -5.38 18.31 -14.57
CA VAL A 176 -5.51 19.68 -15.12
C VAL A 176 -5.76 20.66 -13.97
N PRO A 177 -5.09 21.83 -13.91
CA PRO A 177 -4.12 22.41 -14.86
C PRO A 177 -2.64 22.09 -14.55
N GLY A 178 -2.34 21.18 -13.64
CA GLY A 178 -0.97 20.88 -13.22
C GLY A 178 -0.80 19.40 -12.85
N PRO A 179 0.46 18.94 -12.70
CA PRO A 179 0.73 17.54 -12.38
C PRO A 179 0.00 17.13 -11.11
N ALA A 180 -0.61 15.95 -11.16
CA ALA A 180 -1.27 15.35 -10.02
C ALA A 180 -0.23 15.03 -8.94
N ASP A 181 -0.57 15.28 -7.68
CA ASP A 181 0.20 14.78 -6.54
C ASP A 181 0.20 13.24 -6.55
N GLU A 182 1.37 12.63 -6.37
CA GLU A 182 1.57 11.18 -6.43
C GLU A 182 0.65 10.45 -5.45
N TYR A 183 0.50 11.00 -4.24
CA TYR A 183 -0.38 10.45 -3.21
C TYR A 183 -1.85 10.39 -3.67
N GLN A 184 -2.32 11.45 -4.34
CA GLN A 184 -3.69 11.51 -4.85
C GLN A 184 -3.88 10.55 -6.03
N LEU A 185 -2.86 10.40 -6.89
CA LEU A 185 -2.89 9.47 -8.01
C LEU A 185 -2.92 8.01 -7.55
N VAL A 186 -2.09 7.65 -6.56
CA VAL A 186 -2.08 6.30 -5.97
C VAL A 186 -3.43 5.99 -5.33
N ASN A 187 -3.98 6.93 -4.55
CA ASN A 187 -5.33 6.76 -3.97
C ASN A 187 -6.41 6.62 -5.04
N TYR A 188 -6.33 7.39 -6.13
CA TYR A 188 -7.24 7.25 -7.27
C TYR A 188 -7.18 5.83 -7.87
N ILE A 189 -5.98 5.32 -8.13
CA ILE A 189 -5.79 3.96 -8.67
C ILE A 189 -6.33 2.91 -7.71
N LEU A 190 -6.04 3.05 -6.41
CA LEU A 190 -6.50 2.14 -5.37
C LEU A 190 -8.03 2.12 -5.29
N HIS A 191 -8.68 3.28 -5.33
CA HIS A 191 -10.14 3.37 -5.36
C HIS A 191 -10.75 2.79 -6.64
N PHE A 192 -10.14 3.06 -7.80
CA PHE A 192 -10.59 2.50 -9.08
C PHE A 192 -10.54 0.97 -9.06
N LYS A 193 -9.41 0.39 -8.65
CA LYS A 193 -9.27 -1.07 -8.52
C LYS A 193 -10.14 -1.65 -7.42
N GLY A 194 -10.24 -0.98 -6.28
CA GLY A 194 -11.06 -1.42 -5.15
C GLY A 194 -12.55 -1.48 -5.49
N THR A 195 -13.07 -0.49 -6.21
CA THR A 195 -14.47 -0.51 -6.68
C THR A 195 -14.72 -1.62 -7.70
N MET A 196 -13.74 -1.93 -8.57
CA MET A 196 -13.83 -3.11 -9.44
C MET A 196 -13.89 -4.39 -8.64
N PHE A 197 -12.93 -4.62 -7.73
CA PHE A 197 -12.90 -5.80 -6.87
C PHE A 197 -14.21 -6.01 -6.11
N PHE A 198 -14.75 -4.95 -5.51
CA PHE A 198 -16.00 -5.06 -4.76
C PHE A 198 -17.19 -5.36 -5.66
N THR A 199 -17.32 -4.66 -6.79
CA THR A 199 -18.49 -4.80 -7.65
C THR A 199 -18.49 -6.05 -8.51
N SER A 200 -17.34 -6.45 -9.08
CA SER A 200 -17.24 -7.66 -9.91
C SER A 200 -16.90 -8.91 -9.10
N GLY A 201 -16.21 -8.77 -7.97
CA GLY A 201 -15.88 -9.89 -7.09
C GLY A 201 -16.99 -10.12 -6.07
N VAL A 202 -17.07 -9.24 -5.07
CA VAL A 202 -17.92 -9.46 -3.89
C VAL A 202 -19.41 -9.46 -4.23
N ILE A 203 -19.91 -8.42 -4.93
CA ILE A 203 -21.34 -8.29 -5.24
C ILE A 203 -21.81 -9.43 -6.15
N MET A 204 -21.07 -9.72 -7.23
CA MET A 204 -21.45 -10.81 -8.14
C MET A 204 -21.37 -12.17 -7.47
N LEU A 205 -20.37 -12.41 -6.60
CA LEU A 205 -20.29 -13.63 -5.80
C LEU A 205 -21.51 -13.77 -4.88
N PHE A 206 -21.93 -12.69 -4.23
CA PHE A 206 -23.11 -12.71 -3.37
C PHE A 206 -24.41 -12.97 -4.15
N ILE A 207 -24.58 -12.32 -5.31
CA ILE A 207 -25.72 -12.57 -6.21
C ILE A 207 -25.72 -14.03 -6.67
N GLY A 208 -24.56 -14.56 -7.08
CA GLY A 208 -24.41 -15.95 -7.50
C GLY A 208 -24.72 -16.94 -6.37
N ALA A 209 -24.24 -16.68 -5.15
CA ALA A 209 -24.54 -17.50 -3.99
C ALA A 209 -26.04 -17.50 -3.61
N MET A 210 -26.71 -16.34 -3.69
CA MET A 210 -28.15 -16.26 -3.47
C MET A 210 -28.95 -16.98 -4.54
N GLN A 211 -28.53 -16.91 -5.81
CA GLN A 211 -29.17 -17.62 -6.91
C GLN A 211 -28.96 -19.13 -6.82
N TYR A 212 -27.80 -19.58 -6.35
CA TYR A 212 -27.48 -21.00 -6.18
C TYR A 212 -28.29 -21.65 -5.06
N ASN A 213 -28.56 -20.92 -3.97
CA ASN A 213 -29.33 -21.41 -2.82
C ASN A 213 -30.86 -21.29 -2.98
N ARG A 214 -31.34 -20.90 -4.17
CA ARG A 214 -32.77 -20.78 -4.49
C ARG A 214 -33.19 -21.86 -5.47
#